data_AF-A0A965U064-F1
#
_entry.id   AF-A0A965U064-F1
#
_cell.length_a   1.000
_cell.length_b   1.000
_cell.length_c   1.000
_cell.angle_alpha   90.00
_cell.angle_beta   90.00
_cell.angle_gamma   90.00
#
_symmetry.space_group_name_H-M   'P 1'
#
loop_
_entity.id
_entity.type
_entity.pdbx_description
1 polymer ?
#
loop_
_entity_poly.entity_id
_entity_poly.type
_entity_poly.pdbx_seq_one_letter_code
_entity_poly.pdbx_strand_id
1 'polypeptide(L)'
;MDDNFTMNYIENEYKIRKKYEGEHPLSYGEIACDVVAILGADRQGFDPNPHKVTLINNGPDEKLVLFVIACKGDNPQRYWRMMISTDEEKDKVFANAHSKKTPTEEQINRYMDVAFSLFQTVGCITDGVY
;
A
#
# COMPACT_ATOMS: atom_id res chain seq x y z
N MET A 1 10.97 1.28 13.95
CA MET A 1 11.07 1.00 12.50
C MET A 1 12.56 0.98 12.19
N ASP A 2 13.03 0.04 11.36
CA ASP A 2 14.45 -0.03 10.99
C ASP A 2 14.81 1.18 10.12
N ASP A 3 15.91 1.88 10.40
CA ASP A 3 16.29 3.11 9.70
C ASP A 3 16.46 2.88 8.19
N ASN A 4 16.96 1.70 7.81
CA ASN A 4 17.07 1.28 6.40
C ASN A 4 15.71 1.11 5.72
N PHE A 5 14.68 0.68 6.47
CA PHE A 5 13.33 0.49 5.94
C PHE A 5 12.66 1.83 5.62
N THR A 6 12.85 2.82 6.50
CA THR A 6 12.38 4.19 6.28
C THR A 6 13.14 4.90 5.17
N MET A 7 14.47 4.75 5.13
CA MET A 7 15.28 5.34 4.06
C MET A 7 14.89 4.79 2.69
N ASN A 8 14.69 3.48 2.55
CA ASN A 8 14.27 2.91 1.26
C ASN A 8 12.93 3.49 0.78
N TYR A 9 11.96 3.70 1.67
CA TYR A 9 10.70 4.35 1.29
C TYR A 9 10.94 5.80 0.86
N ILE A 10 11.64 6.61 1.65
CA ILE A 10 11.91 8.04 1.35
C ILE A 10 12.68 8.18 0.02
N GLU A 11 13.67 7.33 -0.22
CA GLU A 11 14.46 7.35 -1.45
C GLU A 11 13.65 7.00 -2.70
N ASN A 12 12.49 6.36 -2.55
CA ASN A 12 11.71 5.85 -3.66
C ASN A 12 10.27 6.40 -3.74
N GLU A 13 9.78 7.14 -2.74
CA GLU A 13 8.42 7.67 -2.72
C GLU A 13 8.12 8.58 -3.92
N TYR A 14 9.14 9.26 -4.44
CA TYR A 14 9.04 10.09 -5.64
C TYR A 14 8.57 9.28 -6.87
N LYS A 15 8.83 7.96 -6.91
CA LYS A 15 8.38 7.08 -8.00
C LYS A 15 6.87 6.89 -7.95
N ILE A 16 6.30 6.72 -6.75
CA ILE A 16 4.85 6.65 -6.54
C ILE A 16 4.23 8.00 -6.94
N ARG A 17 4.80 9.10 -6.41
CA ARG A 17 4.31 10.44 -6.71
C ARG A 17 4.28 10.71 -8.21
N LYS A 18 5.38 10.46 -8.91
CA LYS A 18 5.50 10.66 -10.35
C LYS A 18 4.51 9.81 -11.16
N LYS A 19 4.18 8.61 -10.68
CA LYS A 19 3.11 7.78 -11.28
C LYS A 19 1.76 8.49 -11.17
N TYR A 20 1.43 8.99 -9.97
CA TYR A 20 0.15 9.65 -9.71
C TYR A 20 0.04 11.09 -10.22
N GLU A 21 1.14 11.71 -10.64
CA GLU A 21 1.10 12.95 -11.43
C GLU A 21 0.50 12.73 -12.83
N GLY A 22 0.62 11.52 -13.38
CA GLY A 22 0.10 11.17 -14.70
C GLY A 22 -1.31 10.57 -14.69
N GLU A 23 -1.59 9.70 -13.72
CA GLU A 23 -2.81 8.90 -13.70
C GLU A 23 -3.33 8.68 -12.26
N HIS A 24 -4.65 8.67 -12.09
CA HIS A 24 -5.26 8.31 -10.82
C HIS A 24 -5.00 6.83 -10.48
N PRO A 25 -4.67 6.47 -9.22
CA PRO A 25 -4.71 5.08 -8.80
C PRO A 25 -6.15 4.55 -8.89
N LEU A 26 -6.30 3.31 -9.34
CA LEU A 26 -7.58 2.64 -9.53
C LEU A 26 -8.25 2.25 -8.21
N SER A 27 -7.47 2.05 -7.15
CA SER A 27 -7.96 1.68 -5.82
C SER A 27 -6.88 1.83 -4.75
N TYR A 28 -7.27 1.73 -3.48
CA TYR A 28 -6.35 1.53 -2.36
C TYR A 28 -5.41 0.33 -2.57
N GLY A 29 -5.88 -0.72 -3.24
CA GLY A 29 -5.09 -1.91 -3.55
C GLY A 29 -3.93 -1.62 -4.50
N GLU A 30 -4.12 -0.71 -5.47
CA GLU A 30 -3.03 -0.31 -6.36
C GLU A 30 -1.92 0.45 -5.60
N ILE A 31 -2.32 1.37 -4.71
CA ILE A 31 -1.37 2.06 -3.84
C ILE A 31 -0.63 1.07 -2.96
N ALA A 32 -1.33 0.07 -2.44
CA ALA A 32 -0.70 -1.00 -1.68
C ALA A 32 0.34 -1.79 -2.51
N CYS A 33 0.03 -2.15 -3.75
CA CYS A 33 0.98 -2.80 -4.65
C CYS A 33 2.22 -1.94 -4.91
N ASP A 34 2.03 -0.63 -5.16
CA ASP A 34 3.14 0.30 -5.44
C ASP A 34 4.06 0.47 -4.21
N VAL A 35 3.49 0.58 -3.01
CA VAL A 35 4.24 0.61 -1.74
C VAL A 35 5.04 -0.69 -1.56
N VAL A 36 4.40 -1.85 -1.75
CA VAL A 36 5.06 -3.15 -1.63
C VAL A 36 6.20 -3.31 -2.63
N ALA A 37 6.03 -2.83 -3.87
CA ALA A 37 7.04 -2.92 -4.90
C ALA A 37 8.32 -2.16 -4.53
N ILE A 38 8.19 -1.00 -3.88
CA ILE A 38 9.33 -0.22 -3.38
C ILE A 38 10.01 -0.91 -2.21
N LEU A 39 9.23 -1.45 -1.27
CA LEU A 39 9.78 -2.09 -0.07
C LEU A 39 10.49 -3.42 -0.36
N GLY A 40 10.01 -4.17 -1.36
CA GLY A 40 10.53 -5.48 -1.73
C GLY A 40 11.85 -5.48 -2.50
N ALA A 41 12.42 -4.30 -2.80
CA ALA A 41 13.65 -4.17 -3.59
C ALA A 41 14.92 -4.47 -2.78
N ASP A 42 14.99 -4.08 -1.50
CA ASP A 42 16.29 -3.90 -0.81
C ASP A 42 16.45 -4.65 0.52
N ARG A 43 15.51 -5.52 0.90
CA ARG A 43 15.56 -6.18 2.21
C ARG A 43 15.71 -7.70 2.12
N GLN A 44 16.87 -8.19 2.53
CA GLN A 44 17.15 -9.62 2.66
C GLN A 44 16.13 -10.27 3.63
N GLY A 45 15.40 -11.28 3.17
CA GLY A 45 14.36 -11.96 3.95
C GLY A 45 13.00 -11.26 4.00
N PHE A 46 12.84 -10.11 3.32
CA PHE A 46 11.56 -9.45 3.05
C PHE A 46 11.27 -9.56 1.56
N ASP A 47 10.41 -10.51 1.21
CA ASP A 47 10.13 -10.84 -0.18
C ASP A 47 8.62 -10.82 -0.46
N PRO A 48 7.91 -9.73 -0.15
CA PRO A 48 6.51 -9.63 -0.49
C PRO A 48 6.33 -9.58 -2.01
N ASN A 49 5.25 -10.17 -2.49
CA ASN A 49 4.89 -10.16 -3.89
C ASN A 49 3.87 -9.02 -4.14
N PRO A 50 4.26 -7.93 -4.85
CA PRO A 50 3.36 -6.82 -5.13
C PRO A 50 2.19 -7.21 -6.06
N HIS A 51 2.25 -8.37 -6.71
CA HIS A 51 1.15 -8.91 -7.52
C HIS A 51 0.21 -9.84 -6.74
N LYS A 52 0.52 -10.17 -5.49
CA LYS A 52 -0.31 -11.02 -4.61
C LYS A 52 -0.76 -10.22 -3.38
N VAL A 53 -1.34 -9.04 -3.60
CA VAL A 53 -1.97 -8.20 -2.57
C VAL A 53 -3.47 -8.46 -2.58
N THR A 54 -4.01 -8.95 -1.46
CA THR A 54 -5.43 -9.23 -1.28
C THR A 54 -6.02 -8.24 -0.29
N LEU A 55 -7.09 -7.56 -0.69
CA LEU A 55 -7.89 -6.73 0.20
C LEU A 55 -8.81 -7.63 1.05
N ILE A 56 -8.66 -7.56 2.36
CA ILE A 56 -9.57 -8.11 3.36
C ILE A 56 -10.31 -6.93 3.96
N ASN A 57 -11.56 -6.72 3.52
CA ASN A 57 -12.44 -5.73 4.12
C ASN A 57 -13.13 -6.36 5.34
N ASN A 58 -13.15 -5.69 6.50
CA ASN A 58 -13.59 -6.30 7.75
C ASN A 58 -14.72 -5.53 8.45
N GLY A 59 -15.96 -5.75 8.01
CA GLY A 59 -17.23 -5.47 8.68
C GLY A 59 -17.94 -4.14 8.36
N PRO A 60 -19.28 -4.10 8.35
CA PRO A 60 -20.12 -2.98 7.86
C PRO A 60 -19.99 -1.60 8.56
N ASP A 61 -19.13 -1.44 9.56
CA ASP A 61 -18.78 -0.18 10.24
C ASP A 61 -17.41 0.39 9.74
N GLU A 62 -17.01 -0.05 8.55
CA GLU A 62 -15.67 -0.09 7.93
C GLU A 62 -15.01 1.28 7.70
N LYS A 63 -14.24 1.72 8.69
CA LYS A 63 -13.16 2.72 8.51
C LYS A 63 -11.78 2.07 8.46
N LEU A 64 -11.68 0.78 8.17
CA LEU A 64 -10.42 0.03 8.21
C LEU A 64 -10.31 -0.90 7.01
N VAL A 65 -9.21 -0.76 6.26
CA VAL A 65 -8.89 -1.55 5.08
C VAL A 65 -7.62 -2.34 5.38
N LEU A 66 -7.72 -3.66 5.40
CA LEU A 66 -6.61 -4.57 5.65
C LEU A 66 -6.15 -5.22 4.34
N PHE A 67 -4.86 -5.15 4.06
CA PHE A 67 -4.23 -5.85 2.95
C PHE A 67 -3.39 -6.99 3.47
N VAL A 68 -3.47 -8.16 2.83
CA VAL A 68 -2.57 -9.29 3.04
C VAL A 68 -1.74 -9.49 1.78
N ILE A 69 -0.43 -9.62 1.97
CA ILE A 69 0.55 -9.70 0.90
C ILE A 69 1.29 -11.03 1.03
N ALA A 70 1.22 -11.87 0.01
CA ALA A 70 1.94 -13.14 0.02
C ALA A 70 3.43 -12.95 -0.25
N CYS A 71 4.25 -13.92 0.16
CA CYS A 71 5.65 -14.01 -0.26
C CYS A 71 5.77 -14.26 -1.78
N LYS A 72 6.91 -13.88 -2.37
CA LYS A 72 7.27 -14.36 -3.71
C LYS A 72 7.49 -15.88 -3.68
N GLY A 73 7.19 -16.52 -4.81
CA GLY A 73 7.10 -17.98 -4.92
C GLY A 73 5.81 -18.56 -4.36
N ASP A 74 5.85 -19.87 -4.08
CA ASP A 74 4.71 -20.68 -3.63
C ASP A 74 4.80 -21.07 -2.15
N ASN A 75 5.59 -20.35 -1.34
CA ASN A 75 5.68 -20.63 0.09
C ASN A 75 4.58 -19.87 0.88
N PRO A 76 3.52 -20.55 1.36
CA PRO A 76 2.39 -19.89 2.01
C PRO A 76 2.66 -19.51 3.47
N GLN A 77 3.82 -19.86 4.04
CA GLN A 77 4.05 -19.74 5.50
C GLN A 77 4.42 -18.32 5.96
N ARG A 78 4.59 -17.36 5.03
CA ARG A 78 4.92 -15.97 5.35
C ARG A 78 4.06 -15.02 4.55
N TYR A 79 3.39 -14.12 5.25
CA TYR A 79 2.63 -13.04 4.65
C TYR A 79 2.91 -11.73 5.40
N TRP A 80 2.63 -10.62 4.74
CA TRP A 80 2.67 -9.31 5.35
C TRP A 80 1.26 -8.77 5.42
N ARG A 81 0.98 -7.99 6.45
CA ARG A 81 -0.23 -7.19 6.48
C ARG A 81 0.10 -5.72 6.42
N MET A 82 -0.81 -4.96 5.84
CA MET A 82 -0.85 -3.51 5.95
C MET A 82 -2.28 -3.11 6.25
N MET A 83 -2.46 -2.09 7.06
CA MET A 83 -3.78 -1.64 7.46
C MET A 83 -3.84 -0.13 7.41
N ILE A 84 -4.92 0.41 6.88
CA ILE A 84 -5.18 1.86 6.95
C ILE A 84 -6.55 2.10 7.51
N SER A 85 -6.68 3.21 8.21
CA SER A 85 -7.98 3.79 8.45
C SER A 85 -8.45 4.60 7.24
N THR A 86 -9.61 4.25 6.73
CA THR A 86 -10.33 5.05 5.75
C THR A 86 -11.28 6.00 6.46
N ASP A 87 -11.54 7.11 5.81
CA ASP A 87 -12.55 8.09 6.20
C ASP A 87 -13.25 8.57 4.92
N GLU A 88 -14.38 9.25 5.07
CA GLU A 88 -15.13 9.74 3.91
C GLU A 88 -14.28 10.63 3.00
N GLU A 89 -13.28 11.33 3.53
CA GLU A 89 -12.44 12.21 2.73
C GLU A 89 -11.47 11.43 1.86
N LYS A 90 -10.86 10.36 2.38
CA LYS A 90 -10.05 9.43 1.58
C LYS A 90 -10.90 8.70 0.55
N ASP A 91 -12.11 8.27 0.90
CA ASP A 91 -13.00 7.58 -0.04
C ASP A 91 -13.49 8.50 -1.18
N LYS A 92 -13.77 9.78 -0.87
CA LYS A 92 -14.12 10.80 -1.88
C LYS A 92 -13.01 11.01 -2.91
N VAL A 93 -11.76 10.78 -2.55
CA VAL A 93 -10.61 10.93 -3.47
C VAL A 93 -10.61 9.83 -4.52
N PHE A 94 -11.05 8.62 -4.18
CA PHE A 94 -11.19 7.52 -5.15
C PHE A 94 -12.51 7.59 -5.92
N ALA A 95 -13.58 8.15 -5.35
CA ALA A 95 -14.82 8.39 -6.08
C ALA A 95 -14.60 9.27 -7.34
N ASN A 96 -13.64 10.20 -7.27
CA ASN A 96 -13.22 11.04 -8.39
C ASN A 96 -12.09 10.44 -9.25
N ALA A 97 -11.49 9.32 -8.86
CA ALA A 97 -10.41 8.66 -9.61
C ALA A 97 -10.86 8.10 -10.97
N HIS A 98 -12.17 7.89 -11.15
CA HIS A 98 -12.75 7.51 -12.46
C HIS A 98 -12.88 8.68 -13.45
N SER A 99 -12.49 9.89 -13.04
CA SER A 99 -12.37 11.03 -13.94
C SER A 99 -11.27 10.80 -14.97
N LYS A 100 -11.54 11.09 -16.26
CA LYS A 100 -10.52 11.07 -17.32
C LYS A 100 -9.52 12.24 -17.23
N LYS A 101 -9.62 13.07 -16.21
CA LYS A 101 -8.70 14.21 -15.99
C LYS A 101 -7.47 13.72 -15.23
N THR A 102 -6.36 14.42 -15.40
CA THR A 102 -5.17 14.20 -14.58
C THR A 102 -5.46 14.57 -13.12
N PRO A 103 -4.84 13.90 -12.14
CA PRO A 103 -5.00 14.22 -10.73
C PRO A 103 -4.56 15.65 -10.40
N THR A 104 -5.25 16.31 -9.47
CA THR A 104 -4.79 17.58 -8.89
C THR A 104 -3.70 17.34 -7.86
N GLU A 105 -2.90 18.36 -7.55
CA GLU A 105 -1.88 18.30 -6.50
C GLU A 105 -2.46 17.88 -5.13
N GLU A 106 -3.68 18.34 -4.80
CA GLU A 106 -4.36 17.92 -3.58
C GLU A 106 -4.69 16.42 -3.60
N GLN A 107 -5.15 15.89 -4.73
CA GLN A 107 -5.43 14.47 -4.88
C GLN A 107 -4.14 13.65 -4.78
N ILE A 108 -3.05 14.10 -5.42
CA ILE A 108 -1.73 13.47 -5.35
C ILE A 108 -1.25 13.40 -3.91
N ASN A 109 -1.30 14.52 -3.17
CA ASN A 109 -0.89 14.54 -1.77
C ASN A 109 -1.72 13.57 -0.92
N ARG A 110 -3.03 13.47 -1.16
CA ARG A 110 -3.87 12.48 -0.46
C ARG A 110 -3.51 11.03 -0.83
N TYR A 111 -3.15 10.74 -2.09
CA TYR A 111 -2.65 9.42 -2.47
C TYR A 111 -1.33 9.09 -1.76
N MET A 112 -0.43 10.08 -1.64
CA MET A 112 0.83 9.93 -0.93
C MET A 112 0.63 9.74 0.58
N ASP A 113 -0.35 10.41 1.19
CA ASP A 113 -0.71 10.21 2.60
C ASP A 113 -1.20 8.77 2.87
N VAL A 114 -1.98 8.23 1.92
CA VAL A 114 -2.41 6.82 1.96
C VAL A 114 -1.20 5.88 1.82
N ALA A 115 -0.31 6.14 0.85
CA ALA A 115 0.90 5.36 0.66
C ALA A 115 1.79 5.34 1.91
N PHE A 116 1.96 6.50 2.55
CA PHE A 116 2.72 6.64 3.79
C PHE A 116 2.05 5.89 4.95
N SER A 117 0.72 5.99 5.08
CA SER A 117 -0.04 5.28 6.11
C SER A 117 0.09 3.75 5.96
N LEU A 118 0.03 3.25 4.72
CA LEU A 118 0.24 1.82 4.41
C LEU A 118 1.66 1.39 4.77
N PHE A 119 2.66 2.19 4.38
CA PHE A 119 4.06 1.96 4.74
C PHE A 119 4.26 1.85 6.26
N GLN A 120 3.67 2.77 7.02
CA GLN A 120 3.79 2.78 8.49
C GLN A 120 3.23 1.54 9.17
N THR A 121 2.24 0.87 8.55
CA THR A 121 1.56 -0.28 9.13
C THR A 121 1.99 -1.62 8.56
N VAL A 122 2.94 -1.64 7.61
CA VAL A 122 3.53 -2.88 7.10
C VAL A 122 4.16 -3.68 8.25
N GLY A 123 3.61 -4.86 8.50
CA GLY A 123 4.09 -5.81 9.49
C GLY A 123 4.21 -7.21 8.92
N CYS A 124 5.32 -7.91 9.21
CA CYS A 124 5.47 -9.33 8.88
C CYS A 124 4.61 -10.16 9.83
N ILE A 125 3.87 -11.12 9.27
CA ILE A 125 3.19 -12.16 10.03
C ILE A 125 3.75 -13.50 9.57
N THR A 126 4.21 -14.27 10.55
CA THR A 126 4.53 -15.68 10.38
C THR A 126 3.36 -16.45 10.97
N ASP A 127 2.81 -17.43 10.25
CA ASP A 127 1.90 -18.37 10.90
C ASP A 127 2.70 -19.08 12.00
N GLY A 128 2.38 -18.74 13.25
CA GLY A 128 2.71 -19.60 14.36
C GLY A 128 1.90 -20.87 14.17
N VAL A 129 2.59 -22.01 14.14
CA VAL A 129 1.99 -23.29 14.50
C VAL A 129 1.33 -23.07 15.87
N TYR A 130 0.00 -23.06 15.91
CA TYR A 130 -0.76 -23.21 17.16
C TYR A 130 -0.57 -24.63 17.69
#